data_AF-A0A562PPE6-F1
#
_entry.id   AF-A0A562PPE6-F1
#
_cell.length_a   1.000
_cell.length_b   1.000
_cell.length_c   1.000
_cell.angle_alpha   90.00
_cell.angle_beta   90.00
_cell.angle_gamma   90.00
#
_symmetry.space_group_name_H-M   'P 1'
#
loop_
_entity.id
_entity.type
_entity.pdbx_description
1 polymer ?
#
loop_
_entity_poly.entity_id
_entity_poly.type
_entity_poly.pdbx_seq_one_letter_code
_entity_poly.pdbx_strand_id
1 'polypeptide(L)'
;MSGVYRIRLMFEWGGGTLWCGNEAASKKFDVGPVEELLPISELSREKLNNLSQLHDTALNWEYPPDPGPWSADEYASFDQMALALSVELQAELGSDFEVVYEPLGCL
;
A
#
# COMPACT_ATOMS: atom_id res chain seq x y z
N MET A 1 24.69 -7.80 -10.51
CA MET A 1 23.82 -6.77 -9.93
C MET A 1 22.46 -7.41 -9.76
N SER A 2 22.12 -7.90 -8.58
CA SER A 2 20.71 -8.19 -8.27
C SER A 2 19.98 -6.85 -8.27
N GLY A 3 18.99 -6.69 -9.15
CA GLY A 3 18.19 -5.47 -9.18
C GLY A 3 17.46 -5.28 -7.85
N VAL A 4 17.24 -4.01 -7.47
CA VAL A 4 16.44 -3.62 -6.30
C VAL A 4 15.03 -4.23 -6.41
N TYR A 5 14.50 -4.77 -5.32
CA TYR A 5 13.13 -5.29 -5.29
C TYR A 5 12.14 -4.12 -5.17
N ARG A 6 11.34 -3.90 -6.22
CA ARG A 6 10.35 -2.84 -6.19
C ARG A 6 9.07 -3.34 -5.52
N ILE A 7 8.60 -2.62 -4.51
CA ILE A 7 7.37 -2.89 -3.77
C ILE A 7 6.43 -1.71 -3.96
N ARG A 8 5.20 -1.98 -4.38
CA ARG A 8 4.14 -0.98 -4.54
C ARG A 8 3.30 -0.96 -3.26
N LEU A 9 3.13 0.21 -2.67
CA LEU A 9 2.10 0.46 -1.66
C LEU A 9 0.82 0.87 -2.41
N MET A 10 -0.12 -0.05 -2.53
CA MET A 10 -1.39 0.08 -3.26
C MET A 10 -2.48 -0.62 -2.45
N PHE A 11 -3.60 0.05 -2.25
CA PHE A 11 -4.70 -0.47 -1.44
C PHE A 11 -5.76 -1.13 -2.33
N GLU A 12 -6.16 -2.36 -1.99
CA GLU A 12 -7.33 -3.04 -2.56
C GLU A 12 -8.42 -3.21 -1.50
N TRP A 13 -9.69 -3.18 -1.93
CA TRP A 13 -10.85 -3.36 -1.05
C TRP A 13 -10.83 -4.74 -0.37
N GLY A 14 -10.74 -4.77 0.96
CA GLY A 14 -10.63 -6.01 1.74
C GLY A 14 -9.42 -6.88 1.37
N GLY A 15 -8.39 -6.30 0.75
CA GLY A 15 -7.21 -6.98 0.25
C GLY A 15 -5.92 -6.55 0.96
N GLY A 16 -4.79 -6.83 0.30
CA GLY A 16 -3.48 -6.38 0.76
C GLY A 16 -3.15 -4.94 0.34
N THR A 17 -2.02 -4.48 0.84
CA THR A 17 -1.45 -3.14 0.72
C THR A 17 -0.07 -3.11 0.05
N LEU A 18 0.72 -4.20 0.10
CA LEU A 18 2.06 -4.26 -0.49
C LEU A 18 2.14 -5.31 -1.59
N TRP A 19 2.61 -4.90 -2.77
CA TRP A 19 2.60 -5.73 -3.98
C TRP A 19 3.95 -5.70 -4.70
N CYS A 20 4.29 -6.78 -5.40
CA CYS A 20 5.47 -6.80 -6.26
C CYS A 20 5.34 -5.78 -7.41
N GLY A 21 6.32 -4.88 -7.55
CA GLY A 21 6.38 -3.84 -8.57
C GLY A 21 7.35 -4.09 -9.71
N ASN A 22 8.14 -5.17 -9.65
CA ASN A 22 9.01 -5.60 -10.75
C ASN A 22 9.19 -7.13 -10.78
N GLU A 23 9.74 -7.65 -11.89
CA GLU A 23 9.94 -9.09 -12.09
C GLU A 23 10.89 -9.70 -11.05
N ALA A 24 11.87 -8.94 -10.55
CA ALA A 24 12.78 -9.40 -9.50
C ALA A 24 12.04 -9.66 -8.18
N ALA A 25 11.14 -8.77 -7.79
CA ALA A 25 10.28 -8.94 -6.61
C ALA A 25 9.33 -10.12 -6.81
N SER A 26 8.63 -10.21 -7.94
CA SER A 26 7.71 -11.33 -8.22
C SER A 26 8.41 -12.69 -8.20
N LYS A 27 9.63 -12.80 -8.74
CA LYS A 27 10.42 -14.05 -8.67
C LYS A 27 10.82 -14.42 -7.24
N LYS A 28 10.93 -13.43 -6.35
CA LYS A 28 11.39 -13.62 -4.97
C LYS A 28 10.24 -13.89 -3.99
N PHE A 29 9.12 -13.18 -4.15
CA PHE A 29 8.01 -13.14 -3.20
C PHE A 29 6.71 -13.74 -3.76
N ASP A 30 6.72 -14.23 -5.00
CA ASP A 30 5.55 -14.76 -5.71
C ASP A 30 4.48 -13.70 -6.02
N VAL A 31 3.30 -14.15 -6.46
CA VAL A 31 2.14 -13.33 -6.79
C VAL A 31 1.25 -13.09 -5.58
N GLY A 32 0.63 -11.89 -5.53
CA GLY A 32 -0.26 -11.49 -4.45
C GLY A 32 0.34 -10.43 -3.54
N PRO A 33 -0.35 -10.13 -2.42
CA PRO A 33 0.15 -9.20 -1.42
C PRO A 33 1.29 -9.84 -0.62
N VAL A 34 2.31 -9.03 -0.29
CA VAL A 34 3.62 -9.51 0.21
C VAL A 34 4.00 -8.96 1.59
N GLU A 35 3.11 -8.30 2.31
CA GLU A 35 3.39 -7.70 3.63
C GLU A 35 3.95 -8.74 4.60
N GLU A 36 3.39 -9.94 4.57
CA GLU A 36 3.78 -11.05 5.43
C GLU A 36 5.17 -11.60 5.12
N LEU A 37 5.64 -11.42 3.88
CA LEU A 37 6.92 -11.93 3.38
C LEU A 37 8.06 -10.92 3.53
N LEU A 38 7.73 -9.65 3.74
CA LEU A 38 8.71 -8.57 3.87
C LEU A 38 9.24 -8.50 5.31
N PRO A 39 10.54 -8.18 5.48
CA PRO A 39 11.17 -8.05 6.79
C PRO A 39 10.84 -6.70 7.46
N ILE A 40 9.55 -6.39 7.58
CA ILE A 40 9.03 -5.20 8.24
C ILE A 40 8.52 -5.53 9.65
N SER A 41 8.61 -4.57 10.55
CA SER A 41 8.18 -4.69 11.95
C SER A 41 6.67 -4.84 12.09
N GLU A 42 6.24 -5.40 13.22
CA GLU A 42 4.84 -5.46 13.62
C GLU A 42 4.17 -4.08 13.64
N LEU A 43 4.90 -3.04 14.06
CA LEU A 43 4.39 -1.66 14.04
C LEU A 43 4.06 -1.20 12.62
N SER A 44 4.94 -1.48 11.65
CA SER A 44 4.68 -1.15 10.24
C SER A 44 3.50 -1.94 9.68
N ARG A 45 3.36 -3.22 10.06
CA ARG A 45 2.22 -4.07 9.70
C ARG A 45 0.90 -3.53 10.28
N GLU A 46 0.90 -3.10 11.54
CA GLU A 46 -0.26 -2.46 12.17
C GLU A 46 -0.65 -1.16 11.47
N LYS A 47 0.32 -0.32 11.10
CA LYS A 47 0.05 0.92 10.33
C LYS A 47 -0.55 0.63 8.96
N LEU A 48 -0.04 -0.37 8.24
CA LEU A 48 -0.59 -0.82 6.96
C LEU A 48 -2.04 -1.30 7.12
N ASN A 49 -2.30 -2.14 8.12
CA ASN A 49 -3.63 -2.64 8.42
C ASN A 49 -4.60 -1.51 8.79
N ASN A 50 -4.17 -0.54 9.60
CA ASN A 50 -5.00 0.62 9.95
C ASN A 50 -5.33 1.49 8.73
N LEU A 51 -4.37 1.73 7.84
CA LEU A 51 -4.65 2.45 6.59
C LEU A 51 -5.53 1.64 5.64
N SER A 52 -5.38 0.31 5.60
CA SER A 52 -6.27 -0.55 4.80
C SER A 52 -7.73 -0.46 5.29
N GLN A 53 -7.95 -0.55 6.60
CA GLN A 53 -9.27 -0.38 7.19
C GLN A 53 -9.85 1.02 6.97
N LEU A 54 -9.01 2.05 7.02
CA LEU A 54 -9.42 3.42 6.69
C LEU A 54 -9.80 3.51 5.21
N HIS A 55 -8.96 2.99 4.31
CA HIS A 55 -9.24 2.92 2.88
C HIS A 55 -10.60 2.29 2.62
N ASP A 56 -10.91 1.15 3.26
CA ASP A 56 -12.20 0.47 3.13
C ASP A 56 -13.40 1.40 3.43
N THR A 57 -13.26 2.42 4.28
CA THR A 57 -14.35 3.40 4.52
C THR A 57 -14.60 4.36 3.38
N ALA A 58 -13.69 4.48 2.41
CA ALA A 58 -13.85 5.30 1.22
C ALA A 58 -14.78 4.65 0.17
N LEU A 59 -15.13 3.37 0.31
CA LEU A 59 -16.12 2.71 -0.55
C LEU A 59 -17.53 2.94 -0.03
N ASN A 60 -18.47 3.25 -0.93
CA ASN A 60 -19.88 3.10 -0.64
C ASN A 60 -20.23 1.60 -0.61
N TRP A 61 -20.19 0.98 0.58
CA TRP A 61 -20.51 -0.44 0.74
C TRP A 61 -21.98 -0.79 0.46
N GLU A 62 -22.90 0.17 0.54
CA GLU A 62 -24.31 -0.06 0.22
C GLU A 62 -24.52 -0.17 -1.29
N TYR A 63 -23.84 0.70 -2.06
CA TYR A 63 -23.87 0.68 -3.51
C TYR A 63 -22.51 1.13 -4.09
N PRO A 64 -21.57 0.19 -4.30
CA PRO A 64 -20.21 0.47 -4.76
C PRO A 64 -20.08 1.30 -6.05
N PRO A 65 -21.03 1.25 -7.01
CA PRO A 65 -20.95 2.10 -8.20
C PRO A 65 -21.16 3.60 -7.94
N ASP A 66 -21.77 3.99 -6.83
CA ASP A 66 -21.94 5.39 -6.47
C ASP A 66 -20.65 5.96 -5.85
N PRO A 67 -20.45 7.29 -5.89
CA PRO A 67 -19.33 7.93 -5.22
C PRO A 67 -19.23 7.52 -3.75
N GLY A 68 -17.99 7.32 -3.30
CA GLY A 68 -17.67 7.05 -1.91
C GLY A 68 -18.07 8.20 -0.98
N PRO A 69 -18.14 7.94 0.34
CA PRO A 69 -18.50 8.96 1.32
C PRO A 69 -17.40 10.01 1.54
N TRP A 70 -16.18 9.75 1.07
CA TRP A 70 -15.05 10.67 1.24
C TRP A 70 -15.15 11.89 0.34
N SER A 71 -14.86 13.04 0.94
CA SER A 71 -14.56 14.29 0.26
C SER A 71 -13.15 14.27 -0.36
N ALA A 72 -12.89 15.21 -1.27
CA ALA A 72 -11.56 15.39 -1.86
C ALA A 72 -10.46 15.65 -0.82
N ASP A 73 -10.78 16.34 0.28
CA ASP A 73 -9.83 16.61 1.37
C ASP A 73 -9.50 15.33 2.17
N GLU A 74 -10.45 14.40 2.30
CA GLU A 74 -10.23 13.10 2.94
C GLU A 74 -9.34 12.20 2.08
N TYR A 75 -9.56 12.16 0.76
CA TYR A 75 -8.65 11.50 -0.18
C TYR A 75 -7.23 12.08 -0.10
N ALA A 76 -7.10 13.41 -0.13
CA ALA A 76 -5.79 14.07 -0.03
C ALA A 76 -5.09 13.78 1.31
N SER A 77 -5.84 13.74 2.41
CA SER A 77 -5.32 13.40 3.73
C SER A 77 -4.85 11.94 3.78
N PHE A 78 -5.60 11.02 3.16
CA PHE A 78 -5.19 9.63 3.04
C PHE A 78 -3.90 9.48 2.23
N ASP A 79 -3.80 10.12 1.07
CA ASP A 79 -2.61 10.07 0.22
C ASP A 79 -1.37 10.57 0.98
N GLN A 80 -1.51 11.60 1.81
CA GLN A 80 -0.42 12.09 2.67
C GLN A 80 0.02 11.05 3.71
N MET A 81 -0.93 10.37 4.35
CA MET A 81 -0.63 9.31 5.32
C MET A 81 0.04 8.11 4.66
N ALA A 82 -0.45 7.67 3.50
CA ALA A 82 0.13 6.57 2.75
C ALA A 82 1.53 6.91 2.20
N LEU A 83 1.73 8.14 1.71
CA LEU A 83 3.05 8.61 1.30
C LEU A 83 4.02 8.63 2.49
N ALA A 84 3.60 9.13 3.65
CA ALA A 84 4.44 9.13 4.85
C ALA A 84 4.83 7.71 5.26
N LEU A 85 3.88 6.78 5.27
CA LEU A 85 4.16 5.37 5.56
C LEU A 85 5.12 4.74 4.53
N SER A 86 5.00 5.09 3.24
CA SER A 86 5.93 4.59 2.22
C SER A 86 7.38 5.01 2.48
N VAL A 87 7.59 6.22 3.01
CA VAL A 87 8.93 6.72 3.40
C VAL A 87 9.46 5.96 4.62
N GLU A 88 8.61 5.68 5.61
CA GLU A 88 8.98 4.86 6.77
C GLU A 88 9.38 3.44 6.35
N LEU A 89 8.57 2.80 5.50
CA LEU A 89 8.84 1.47 4.95
C LEU A 89 10.13 1.44 4.13
N GLN A 90 10.38 2.47 3.32
CA GLN A 90 11.63 2.60 2.56
C GLN A 90 12.85 2.68 3.49
N ALA A 91 12.76 3.40 4.61
CA ALA A 91 13.83 3.50 5.58
C ALA A 91 14.07 2.18 6.32
N GLU A 92 12.99 1.45 6.64
CA GLU A 92 13.05 0.16 7.31
C GLU A 92 13.62 -0.96 6.42
N LEU A 93 13.18 -1.04 5.17
CA LEU A 93 13.63 -2.06 4.21
C LEU A 93 15.03 -1.79 3.65
N GLY A 94 15.46 -0.53 3.63
CA GLY A 94 16.79 -0.13 3.17
C GLY A 94 16.97 -0.24 1.65
N SER A 95 18.24 -0.21 1.22
CA SER A 95 18.62 -0.05 -0.19
C SER A 95 18.36 -1.25 -1.10
N ASP A 96 18.04 -2.41 -0.52
CA ASP A 96 17.69 -3.61 -1.29
C ASP A 96 16.28 -3.52 -1.88
N PHE A 97 15.48 -2.55 -1.41
CA PHE A 97 14.10 -2.33 -1.82
C PHE A 97 13.88 -0.90 -2.34
N GLU A 98 12.90 -0.78 -3.23
CA GLU A 98 12.33 0.49 -3.69
C GLU A 98 10.84 0.46 -3.36
N VAL A 99 10.40 1.27 -2.41
CA VAL A 99 8.99 1.38 -2.01
C VAL A 99 8.36 2.54 -2.77
N VAL A 100 7.29 2.26 -3.52
CA VAL A 100 6.58 3.26 -4.32
C VAL A 100 5.12 3.28 -3.91
N TYR A 101 4.65 4.43 -3.42
CA TYR A 101 3.23 4.65 -3.18
C TYR A 101 2.48 4.89 -4.49
N GLU A 102 1.34 4.24 -4.65
CA GLU A 102 0.41 4.45 -5.74
C GLU A 102 -0.88 5.07 -5.23
N PRO A 103 -1.16 6.33 -5.60
CA PRO A 103 -2.34 7.05 -5.15
C PRO A 103 -3.63 6.32 -5.50
N LEU A 104 -4.65 6.52 -4.66
CA LEU A 104 -6.01 6.14 -5.02
C LEU A 104 -6.38 6.95 -6.26
N GLY A 105 -6.50 6.28 -7.41
CA GLY A 105 -6.87 6.96 -8.65
C GLY A 105 -8.11 7.81 -8.41
N CYS A 106 -8.13 9.06 -8.91
CA CYS A 106 -9.32 9.90 -8.79
C CYS A 106 -10.54 9.13 -9.36
N LEU A 107 -11.45 8.72 -8.48
CA LEU A 107 -12.75 8.16 -8.85
C LEU A 107 -13.65 9.26 -9.41
#